data_AF-A0AAW0ECR1-F1
#
_entry.id   AF-A0AAW0ECR1-F1
#
_cell.length_a   1.000
_cell.length_b   1.000
_cell.length_c   1.000
_cell.angle_alpha   90.00
_cell.angle_beta   90.00
_cell.angle_gamma   90.00
#
_symmetry.space_group_name_H-M   'P 1'
#
loop_
_entity.id
_entity.type
_entity.pdbx_description
1 polymer ?
#
loop_
_entity_poly.entity_id
_entity_poly.type
_entity_poly.pdbx_seq_one_letter_code
_entity_poly.pdbx_strand_id
1 'polypeptide(L)'
;MSDSDSEGGKVLSTSSEATQSVPDATPSPSAAQASGFEDRVELLNKARAFLHQPQIQREDVLSKRRFLAEKGLNDAEIEGLMRELPVQIPSIPPRTYPQPPPSNLPTLLLGLVRLFSWIIGGAAALSFIYYRILLPRVTATYMARGSLKSHQLSLIRKLNTSLASLKDSQNDVAEVLPRPGDLQEPSAFKACLTLDALLEHANTHKIELSTISQITLLRCAISDPSIKTESKKPTTTELFHLLEGKIPWLASDEGASFEQSLWDTLSTCSLFVSEASPSDSVLSTDSHAGPCWTYQPPAAPAPTALAHSLSALSASIPKPHPEKHSPFQHALQSMSDFTGYISSQMYAPYLPVGNRFGTGPTLNTAEEEVRKEIRALKGLVLNR
;
A
#
# COMPACT_ATOMS: atom_id res chain seq x y z
N MET A 1 25.32 37.90 -20.65
CA MET A 1 26.75 37.57 -20.49
C MET A 1 26.95 36.20 -21.12
N SER A 2 27.73 36.18 -22.22
CA SER A 2 28.29 35.04 -22.96
C SER A 2 27.26 34.14 -23.68
N ASP A 3 27.14 34.20 -25.02
CA ASP A 3 28.02 33.65 -26.08
C ASP A 3 28.05 32.12 -26.06
N SER A 4 28.07 31.33 -27.15
CA SER A 4 27.83 31.42 -28.60
C SER A 4 28.07 29.98 -29.12
N ASP A 5 27.86 29.73 -30.42
CA ASP A 5 28.28 28.57 -31.26
C ASP A 5 27.23 27.44 -31.45
N SER A 6 26.62 27.21 -32.64
CA SER A 6 27.17 26.90 -34.00
C SER A 6 27.88 25.53 -34.01
N GLU A 7 27.63 24.52 -34.84
CA GLU A 7 27.43 24.31 -36.29
C GLU A 7 26.65 22.97 -36.48
N GLY A 8 26.06 22.49 -37.58
CA GLY A 8 26.34 22.62 -39.03
C GLY A 8 26.74 21.24 -39.62
N GLY A 9 26.05 20.75 -40.66
CA GLY A 9 26.42 19.59 -41.52
C GLY A 9 25.27 18.58 -41.72
N LYS A 10 24.51 18.45 -42.83
CA LYS A 10 24.61 18.61 -44.30
C LYS A 10 25.11 17.35 -45.07
N VAL A 11 24.16 16.76 -45.84
CA VAL A 11 24.24 15.98 -47.12
C VAL A 11 25.06 14.66 -47.17
N LEU A 12 24.84 13.67 -48.06
CA LEU A 12 24.19 13.58 -49.39
C LEU A 12 23.81 12.10 -49.71
N SER A 13 22.86 11.97 -50.65
CA SER A 13 22.48 10.93 -51.64
C SER A 13 23.56 9.91 -52.11
N THR A 14 23.36 8.81 -52.88
CA THR A 14 22.33 8.31 -53.83
C THR A 14 22.72 6.88 -54.33
N SER A 15 21.71 6.06 -54.68
CA SER A 15 21.51 5.18 -55.86
C SER A 15 22.43 4.01 -56.33
N SER A 16 21.73 2.91 -56.65
CA SER A 16 21.67 2.11 -57.91
C SER A 16 22.82 1.26 -58.44
N GLU A 17 22.61 -0.06 -58.32
CA GLU A 17 22.36 -1.07 -59.38
C GLU A 17 22.88 -0.88 -60.83
N ALA A 18 23.53 -1.95 -61.33
CA ALA A 18 23.31 -2.66 -62.61
C ALA A 18 24.56 -2.90 -63.48
N THR A 19 24.65 -4.17 -63.88
CA THR A 19 25.60 -4.91 -64.72
C THR A 19 25.52 -4.53 -66.21
N GLN A 20 26.60 -4.72 -66.99
CA GLN A 20 26.78 -5.74 -68.06
C GLN A 20 27.64 -5.35 -69.29
N SER A 21 28.56 -6.27 -69.61
CA SER A 21 28.97 -6.81 -70.94
C SER A 21 29.84 -6.04 -71.95
N VAL A 22 30.60 -6.90 -72.66
CA VAL A 22 31.75 -6.78 -73.56
C VAL A 22 31.32 -6.64 -75.04
N PRO A 23 32.15 -6.05 -75.93
CA PRO A 23 31.89 -5.97 -77.38
C PRO A 23 32.75 -6.93 -78.21
N ASP A 24 32.35 -7.28 -79.43
CA ASP A 24 33.32 -7.45 -80.52
C ASP A 24 32.73 -7.35 -81.95
N ALA A 25 33.60 -7.00 -82.89
CA ALA A 25 33.33 -6.31 -84.15
C ALA A 25 33.40 -7.18 -85.43
N THR A 26 32.73 -6.69 -86.48
CA THR A 26 32.84 -6.99 -87.94
C THR A 26 34.13 -6.33 -88.52
N PRO A 27 34.64 -6.55 -89.78
CA PRO A 27 33.93 -6.45 -91.09
C PRO A 27 34.54 -7.27 -92.31
N SER A 28 33.85 -7.53 -93.42
CA SER A 28 33.78 -6.82 -94.75
C SER A 28 34.50 -7.50 -95.97
N PRO A 29 34.06 -7.19 -97.23
CA PRO A 29 34.19 -8.02 -98.46
C PRO A 29 34.92 -7.31 -99.64
N SER A 30 34.88 -7.88 -100.87
CA SER A 30 35.31 -7.25 -102.15
C SER A 30 34.58 -7.89 -103.36
N ALA A 31 33.73 -7.15 -104.11
CA ALA A 31 33.87 -6.59 -105.49
C ALA A 31 33.92 -7.63 -106.64
N ALA A 32 33.33 -7.52 -107.84
CA ALA A 32 32.88 -6.45 -108.75
C ALA A 32 31.81 -7.05 -109.74
N GLN A 33 31.03 -6.36 -110.58
CA GLN A 33 31.37 -5.65 -111.85
C GLN A 33 30.10 -5.02 -112.48
N ALA A 34 30.30 -4.09 -113.41
CA ALA A 34 29.32 -3.17 -113.97
C ALA A 34 29.09 -3.36 -115.48
N SER A 35 27.82 -3.56 -115.87
CA SER A 35 27.27 -3.33 -117.21
C SER A 35 25.74 -3.25 -117.12
N GLY A 36 25.20 -2.06 -116.85
CA GLY A 36 23.74 -1.89 -116.79
C GLY A 36 23.26 -0.63 -116.07
N PHE A 37 23.93 0.52 -116.21
CA PHE A 37 23.65 1.68 -115.34
C PHE A 37 22.21 2.21 -115.41
N GLU A 38 21.53 2.22 -116.56
CA GLU A 38 20.14 2.69 -116.65
C GLU A 38 19.13 1.66 -116.11
N ASP A 39 19.24 0.39 -116.54
CA ASP A 39 18.45 -0.71 -115.98
C ASP A 39 18.67 -0.89 -114.47
N ARG A 40 19.88 -0.59 -114.00
CA ARG A 40 20.27 -0.68 -112.59
C ARG A 40 19.66 0.45 -111.77
N VAL A 41 19.53 1.66 -112.30
CA VAL A 41 18.77 2.74 -111.64
C VAL A 41 17.28 2.38 -111.55
N GLU A 42 16.70 1.78 -112.60
CA GLU A 42 15.32 1.28 -112.55
C GLU A 42 15.13 0.13 -111.55
N LEU A 43 16.09 -0.80 -111.49
CA LEU A 43 16.10 -1.90 -110.53
C LEU A 43 16.22 -1.40 -109.09
N LEU A 44 17.08 -0.39 -108.84
CA LEU A 44 17.17 0.26 -107.54
C LEU A 44 15.87 0.97 -107.15
N ASN A 45 15.21 1.63 -108.10
CA ASN A 45 13.91 2.26 -107.84
C ASN A 45 12.80 1.23 -107.58
N LYS A 46 12.76 0.12 -108.32
CA LYS A 46 11.84 -1.00 -108.07
C LYS A 46 12.13 -1.67 -106.72
N ALA A 47 13.40 -1.82 -106.36
CA ALA A 47 13.82 -2.33 -105.06
C ALA A 47 13.40 -1.40 -103.91
N ARG A 48 13.55 -0.07 -104.06
CA ARG A 48 13.02 0.90 -103.10
C ARG A 48 11.52 0.78 -102.95
N ALA A 49 10.78 0.73 -104.07
CA ALA A 49 9.32 0.58 -104.04
C ALA A 49 8.88 -0.72 -103.34
N PHE A 50 9.57 -1.83 -103.61
CA PHE A 50 9.34 -3.12 -102.96
C PHE A 50 9.61 -3.06 -101.46
N LEU A 51 10.72 -2.47 -101.03
CA LEU A 51 11.04 -2.33 -99.60
C LEU A 51 10.07 -1.39 -98.86
N HIS A 52 9.48 -0.41 -99.56
CA HIS A 52 8.43 0.45 -99.00
C HIS A 52 7.05 -0.23 -98.91
N GLN A 53 6.85 -1.39 -99.55
CA GLN A 53 5.56 -2.08 -99.51
C GLN A 53 5.28 -2.67 -98.10
N PRO A 54 4.10 -2.43 -97.50
CA PRO A 54 3.84 -2.72 -96.08
C PRO A 54 3.89 -4.22 -95.72
N GLN A 55 3.70 -5.10 -96.70
CA GLN A 55 3.81 -6.56 -96.51
C GLN A 55 5.27 -6.99 -96.31
N ILE A 56 6.16 -6.46 -97.15
CA ILE A 56 7.60 -6.75 -97.09
C ILE A 56 8.24 -6.08 -95.89
N GLN A 57 7.77 -4.90 -95.48
CA GLN A 57 8.25 -4.22 -94.28
C GLN A 57 8.33 -5.13 -93.03
N ARG A 58 7.38 -6.05 -92.85
CA ARG A 58 7.32 -6.98 -91.71
C ARG A 58 8.17 -8.24 -91.86
N GLU A 59 8.71 -8.50 -93.04
CA GLU A 59 9.51 -9.70 -93.32
C GLU A 59 10.94 -9.55 -92.80
N ASP A 60 11.57 -10.69 -92.45
CA ASP A 60 12.92 -10.72 -91.88
C ASP A 60 13.95 -10.06 -92.80
N VAL A 61 14.92 -9.38 -92.19
CA VAL A 61 16.01 -8.68 -92.90
C VAL A 61 16.80 -9.64 -93.80
N LEU A 62 16.95 -10.90 -93.40
CA LEU A 62 17.65 -11.91 -94.18
C LEU A 62 16.88 -12.31 -95.44
N SER A 63 15.54 -12.42 -95.37
CA SER A 63 14.70 -12.74 -96.53
C SER A 63 14.71 -11.60 -97.54
N LYS A 64 14.64 -10.35 -97.08
CA LYS A 64 14.78 -9.14 -97.92
C LYS A 64 16.12 -9.12 -98.64
N ARG A 65 17.22 -9.36 -97.91
CA ARG A 65 18.57 -9.42 -98.48
C ARG A 65 18.66 -10.52 -99.55
N ARG A 66 18.16 -11.72 -99.27
CA ARG A 66 18.13 -12.84 -100.23
C ARG A 66 17.32 -12.50 -101.48
N PHE A 67 16.13 -11.92 -101.33
CA PHE A 67 15.30 -11.55 -102.46
C PHE A 67 15.97 -10.47 -103.32
N LEU A 68 16.55 -9.43 -102.73
CA LEU A 68 17.25 -8.38 -103.48
C LEU A 68 18.52 -8.91 -104.18
N ALA A 69 19.24 -9.83 -103.54
CA ALA A 69 20.39 -10.51 -104.16
C ALA A 69 19.95 -11.40 -105.34
N GLU A 70 18.83 -12.12 -105.21
CA GLU A 70 18.24 -12.92 -106.29
C GLU A 70 17.76 -12.05 -107.46
N LYS A 71 17.37 -10.80 -107.21
CA LYS A 71 17.05 -9.80 -108.24
C LYS A 71 18.27 -9.15 -108.89
N GLY A 72 19.49 -9.61 -108.56
CA GLY A 72 20.72 -9.18 -109.20
C GLY A 72 21.30 -7.86 -108.68
N LEU A 73 20.87 -7.38 -107.51
CA LEU A 73 21.52 -6.24 -106.85
C LEU A 73 22.79 -6.69 -106.13
N ASN A 74 23.81 -5.83 -106.14
CA ASN A 74 25.08 -6.10 -105.46
C ASN A 74 24.94 -5.87 -103.95
N ASP A 75 25.69 -6.61 -103.13
CA ASP A 75 25.59 -6.55 -101.65
C ASP A 75 25.80 -5.13 -101.11
N ALA A 76 26.72 -4.36 -101.69
CA ALA A 76 26.95 -2.96 -101.31
C ALA A 76 25.73 -2.05 -101.57
N GLU A 77 24.96 -2.32 -102.63
CA GLU A 77 23.73 -1.58 -102.96
C GLU A 77 22.58 -2.01 -102.06
N ILE A 78 22.49 -3.30 -101.74
CA ILE A 78 21.53 -3.85 -100.79
C ILE A 78 21.74 -3.22 -99.40
N GLU A 79 22.99 -3.12 -98.94
CA GLU A 79 23.29 -2.44 -97.68
C GLU A 79 22.96 -0.95 -97.73
N GLY A 80 23.22 -0.27 -98.85
CA GLY A 80 22.79 1.11 -99.06
C GLY A 80 21.28 1.27 -98.93
N LEU A 81 20.50 0.44 -99.62
CA LEU A 81 19.03 0.45 -99.56
C LEU A 81 18.49 0.10 -98.17
N MET A 82 19.11 -0.87 -97.49
CA MET A 82 18.72 -1.24 -96.12
C MET A 82 19.02 -0.12 -95.11
N ARG A 83 20.02 0.73 -95.39
CA ARG A 83 20.37 1.90 -94.57
C ARG A 83 19.50 3.12 -94.89
N GLU A 84 19.00 3.22 -96.12
CA GLU A 84 18.01 4.22 -96.54
C GLU A 84 16.62 3.95 -95.97
N LEU A 85 16.31 2.71 -95.56
CA LEU A 85 15.03 2.41 -94.92
C LEU A 85 14.93 3.09 -93.54
N PRO A 86 13.87 3.88 -93.29
CA PRO A 86 13.68 4.49 -91.98
C PRO A 86 13.60 3.38 -90.94
N VAL A 87 14.39 3.49 -89.87
CA VAL A 87 14.38 2.57 -88.73
C VAL A 87 12.92 2.43 -88.29
N GLN A 88 12.34 1.26 -88.52
CA GLN A 88 10.97 0.98 -88.11
C GLN A 88 10.98 0.81 -86.59
N ILE A 89 10.80 1.93 -85.91
CA ILE A 89 10.51 1.93 -84.49
C ILE A 89 9.15 1.25 -84.36
N PRO A 90 9.04 0.12 -83.63
CA PRO A 90 7.75 -0.55 -83.45
C PRO A 90 6.77 0.49 -82.91
N SER A 91 5.61 0.62 -83.56
CA SER A 91 4.54 1.49 -83.10
C SER A 91 4.03 0.96 -81.76
N ILE A 92 4.62 1.45 -80.67
CA ILE A 92 4.19 1.16 -79.31
C ILE A 92 2.79 1.79 -79.21
N PRO A 93 1.72 1.01 -79.00
CA PRO A 93 0.40 1.59 -78.81
C PRO A 93 0.45 2.56 -77.63
N PRO A 94 -0.29 3.68 -77.68
CA PRO A 94 -0.31 4.63 -76.57
C PRO A 94 -0.59 3.85 -75.28
N ARG A 95 0.26 4.04 -74.26
CA ARG A 95 0.12 3.43 -72.94
C ARG A 95 -1.26 3.80 -72.37
N THR A 96 -2.27 2.99 -72.65
CA THR A 96 -3.57 3.03 -72.00
C THR A 96 -3.40 2.42 -70.62
N TYR A 97 -2.86 3.20 -69.69
CA TYR A 97 -3.04 2.90 -68.28
C TYR A 97 -4.53 2.94 -67.98
N PRO A 98 -5.10 1.92 -67.32
CA PRO A 98 -6.46 2.03 -66.82
C PRO A 98 -6.52 3.26 -65.92
N GLN A 99 -7.53 4.11 -66.13
CA GLN A 99 -7.76 5.28 -65.30
C GLN A 99 -7.83 4.83 -63.84
N PRO A 100 -7.06 5.44 -62.91
CA PRO A 100 -7.09 5.03 -61.51
C PRO A 100 -8.51 5.24 -60.96
N PRO A 101 -9.02 4.31 -60.13
CA PRO A 101 -10.33 4.46 -59.52
C PRO A 101 -10.39 5.76 -58.69
N PRO A 102 -11.56 6.42 -58.61
CA PRO A 102 -11.72 7.63 -57.80
C PRO A 102 -11.38 7.36 -56.33
N SER A 103 -10.78 8.34 -55.65
CA SER A 103 -10.28 8.18 -54.29
C SER A 103 -11.43 8.06 -53.27
N ASN A 104 -11.36 7.05 -52.40
CA ASN A 104 -12.30 6.84 -51.29
C ASN A 104 -11.99 7.71 -50.05
N LEU A 105 -11.22 8.79 -50.20
CA LEU A 105 -10.91 9.72 -49.10
C LEU A 105 -12.14 10.40 -48.48
N PRO A 106 -13.13 10.91 -49.23
CA PRO A 106 -14.27 11.57 -48.62
C PRO A 106 -15.14 10.61 -47.81
N THR A 107 -15.27 9.34 -48.23
CA THR A 107 -16.01 8.33 -47.47
C THR A 107 -15.28 7.94 -46.19
N LEU A 108 -13.95 7.87 -46.20
CA LEU A 108 -13.13 7.65 -45.00
C LEU A 108 -13.26 8.82 -44.01
N LEU A 109 -13.17 10.06 -44.50
CA LEU A 109 -13.27 11.27 -43.68
C LEU A 109 -14.66 11.36 -43.02
N LEU A 110 -15.73 11.05 -43.76
CA LEU A 110 -17.09 10.98 -43.21
C LEU A 110 -17.21 9.89 -42.12
N GLY A 111 -16.54 8.74 -42.33
CA GLY A 111 -16.44 7.68 -41.33
C GLY A 111 -15.75 8.13 -40.04
N LEU A 112 -14.63 8.85 -40.16
CA LEU A 112 -13.91 9.41 -39.02
C LEU A 112 -14.76 10.45 -38.26
N VAL A 113 -15.40 11.37 -38.97
CA VAL A 113 -16.29 12.38 -38.35
C VAL A 113 -17.41 11.70 -37.57
N ARG A 114 -18.00 10.63 -38.12
CA ARG A 114 -19.01 9.83 -37.42
C ARG A 114 -18.43 9.22 -36.14
N LEU A 115 -17.24 8.62 -36.19
CA LEU A 115 -16.58 8.04 -35.03
C LEU A 115 -16.28 9.08 -33.94
N PHE A 116 -15.75 10.25 -34.32
CA PHE A 116 -15.54 11.36 -33.40
C PHE A 116 -16.85 11.87 -32.78
N SER A 117 -17.94 11.92 -33.54
CA SER A 117 -19.25 12.30 -32.99
C SER A 117 -19.73 11.31 -31.92
N TRP A 118 -19.49 10.00 -32.09
CA TRP A 118 -19.82 9.01 -31.07
C TRP A 118 -18.95 9.15 -29.82
N ILE A 119 -17.65 9.42 -29.99
CA ILE A 119 -16.74 9.63 -28.86
C ILE A 119 -17.13 10.90 -28.09
N ILE A 120 -17.34 12.02 -28.78
CA ILE A 120 -17.71 13.29 -28.17
C ILE A 120 -19.08 13.16 -27.48
N GLY A 121 -20.06 12.54 -28.14
CA GLY A 121 -21.39 12.29 -27.56
C GLY A 121 -21.32 11.39 -26.32
N GLY A 122 -20.54 10.30 -26.38
CA GLY A 122 -20.32 9.41 -25.25
C GLY A 122 -19.62 10.09 -24.07
N ALA A 123 -18.59 10.89 -24.35
CA ALA A 123 -17.87 11.66 -23.33
C ALA A 123 -18.76 12.73 -22.68
N ALA A 124 -19.59 13.42 -23.46
CA ALA A 124 -20.56 14.38 -22.95
C ALA A 124 -21.63 13.71 -22.08
N ALA A 125 -22.16 12.56 -22.51
CA ALA A 125 -23.12 11.77 -21.72
C ALA A 125 -22.51 11.27 -20.41
N LEU A 126 -21.28 10.76 -20.44
CA LEU A 126 -20.56 10.31 -19.23
C LEU A 126 -20.31 11.47 -18.28
N SER A 127 -19.88 12.63 -18.79
CA SER A 127 -19.69 13.84 -18.00
C SER A 127 -21.00 14.31 -17.35
N PHE A 128 -22.10 14.27 -18.10
CA PHE A 128 -23.41 14.59 -17.57
C PHE A 128 -23.82 13.66 -16.43
N ILE A 129 -23.65 12.34 -16.58
CA ILE A 129 -23.93 11.36 -15.52
C ILE A 129 -23.04 11.60 -14.29
N TYR A 130 -21.75 11.89 -14.50
CA TYR A 130 -20.81 12.19 -13.44
C TYR A 130 -21.24 13.41 -12.61
N TYR A 131 -21.48 14.55 -13.26
CA TYR A 131 -21.85 15.78 -12.58
C TYR A 131 -23.27 15.75 -11.99
N ARG A 132 -24.22 15.09 -12.65
CA ARG A 132 -25.63 15.07 -12.23
C ARG A 132 -25.92 14.03 -11.16
N ILE A 133 -25.26 12.86 -11.20
CA ILE A 133 -25.63 11.71 -10.36
C ILE A 133 -24.51 11.32 -9.39
N LEU A 134 -23.28 11.13 -9.87
CA LEU A 134 -22.20 10.62 -9.02
C LEU A 134 -21.70 11.69 -8.04
N LEU A 135 -21.36 12.88 -8.54
CA LEU A 135 -20.79 13.95 -7.73
C LEU A 135 -21.68 14.32 -6.53
N PRO A 136 -23.00 14.60 -6.66
CA PRO A 136 -23.82 14.94 -5.50
C PRO A 136 -23.93 13.81 -4.48
N ARG A 137 -23.91 12.53 -4.91
CA ARG A 137 -23.91 11.39 -4.00
C ARG A 137 -22.59 11.24 -3.24
N VAL A 138 -21.48 11.42 -3.93
CA VAL A 138 -20.15 11.39 -3.31
C VAL A 138 -20.00 12.54 -2.31
N THR A 139 -20.41 13.76 -2.68
CA THR A 139 -20.34 14.90 -1.75
C THR A 139 -21.27 14.73 -0.55
N ALA A 140 -22.50 14.24 -0.75
CA ALA A 140 -23.44 14.00 0.35
C ALA A 140 -22.91 12.96 1.34
N THR A 141 -22.40 11.83 0.84
CA THR A 141 -21.81 10.78 1.69
C THR A 141 -20.54 11.26 2.39
N TYR A 142 -19.70 12.04 1.70
CA TYR A 142 -18.52 12.65 2.29
C TYR A 142 -18.88 13.62 3.43
N MET A 143 -19.83 14.52 3.20
CA MET A 143 -20.29 15.48 4.21
C MET A 143 -20.95 14.77 5.41
N ALA A 144 -21.76 13.75 5.17
CA ALA A 144 -22.37 12.96 6.25
C ALA A 144 -21.33 12.20 7.09
N ARG A 145 -20.29 11.65 6.46
CA ARG A 145 -19.16 11.02 7.18
C ARG A 145 -18.36 12.06 7.96
N GLY A 146 -18.11 13.23 7.37
CA GLY A 146 -17.43 14.34 8.01
C GLY A 146 -18.18 14.84 9.24
N SER A 147 -19.50 15.05 9.13
CA SER A 147 -20.33 15.51 10.24
C SER A 147 -20.38 14.49 11.37
N LEU A 148 -20.51 13.19 11.06
CA LEU A 148 -20.48 12.13 12.06
C LEU A 148 -19.15 12.11 12.83
N LYS A 149 -18.01 12.19 12.12
CA LYS A 149 -16.69 12.26 12.75
C LYS A 149 -16.54 13.50 13.63
N SER A 150 -16.97 14.65 13.15
CA SER A 150 -16.91 15.91 13.91
C SER A 150 -17.76 15.84 15.19
N HIS A 151 -18.94 15.22 15.11
CA HIS A 151 -19.84 15.03 16.24
C HIS A 151 -19.25 14.05 17.27
N GLN A 152 -18.68 12.93 16.81
CA GLN A 152 -17.98 11.98 17.68
C GLN A 152 -16.82 12.63 18.42
N LEU A 153 -15.98 13.40 17.71
CA LEU A 153 -14.88 14.14 18.33
C LEU A 153 -15.39 15.20 19.32
N SER A 154 -16.49 15.87 19.00
CA SER A 154 -17.12 16.83 19.91
C SER A 154 -17.60 16.15 21.20
N LEU A 155 -18.26 14.99 21.10
CA LEU A 155 -18.70 14.22 22.27
C LEU A 155 -17.53 13.76 23.15
N ILE A 156 -16.45 13.26 22.54
CA ILE A 156 -15.24 12.85 23.29
C ILE A 156 -14.61 14.04 24.02
N ARG A 157 -14.53 15.21 23.37
CA ARG A 157 -14.04 16.44 24.02
C ARG A 157 -14.93 16.83 25.20
N LYS A 158 -16.26 16.81 25.03
CA LYS A 158 -17.22 17.10 26.11
C LYS A 158 -17.08 16.13 27.30
N LEU A 159 -16.90 14.84 27.01
CA LEU A 159 -16.65 13.83 28.04
C LEU A 159 -15.36 14.15 28.80
N ASN A 160 -14.26 14.40 28.08
CA ASN A 160 -12.97 14.73 28.71
C ASN A 160 -13.05 16.00 29.56
N THR A 161 -13.73 17.05 29.09
CA THR A 161 -13.93 18.28 29.88
C THR A 161 -14.78 18.00 31.13
N SER A 162 -15.81 17.15 31.02
CA SER A 162 -16.63 16.79 32.18
C SER A 162 -15.87 15.96 33.21
N LEU A 163 -15.01 15.04 32.77
CA LEU A 163 -14.15 14.25 33.66
C LEU A 163 -13.09 15.13 34.34
N ALA A 164 -12.51 16.08 33.63
CA ALA A 164 -11.58 17.04 34.21
C ALA A 164 -12.28 17.86 35.31
N SER A 165 -13.45 18.45 35.02
CA SER A 165 -14.20 19.22 36.01
C SER A 165 -14.64 18.39 37.22
N LEU A 166 -14.99 17.12 37.01
CA LEU A 166 -15.35 16.22 38.10
C LEU A 166 -14.13 15.91 38.97
N LYS A 167 -12.97 15.64 38.36
CA LYS A 167 -11.73 15.38 39.08
C LYS A 167 -11.31 16.60 39.90
N ASP A 168 -11.45 17.81 39.35
CA ASP A 168 -11.15 19.04 40.07
C ASP A 168 -12.09 19.18 41.28
N SER A 169 -13.41 18.96 41.10
CA SER A 169 -14.36 18.99 42.22
C SER A 169 -14.10 17.90 43.28
N GLN A 170 -13.62 16.72 42.87
CA GLN A 170 -13.23 15.66 43.79
C GLN A 170 -11.98 16.04 44.58
N ASN A 171 -11.02 16.72 43.94
CA ASN A 171 -9.82 17.20 44.60
C ASN A 171 -10.16 18.28 45.64
N ASP A 172 -11.05 19.22 45.29
CA ASP A 172 -11.53 20.26 46.20
C ASP A 172 -12.25 19.65 47.43
N VAL A 173 -13.10 18.63 47.21
CA VAL A 173 -13.78 17.92 48.30
C VAL A 173 -12.80 17.08 49.12
N ALA A 174 -11.81 16.46 48.47
CA ALA A 174 -10.79 15.65 49.15
C ALA A 174 -9.84 16.49 50.01
N GLU A 175 -9.68 17.79 49.73
CA GLU A 175 -8.94 18.71 50.58
C GLU A 175 -9.67 19.00 51.90
N VAL A 176 -11.00 19.03 51.87
CA VAL A 176 -11.84 19.29 53.07
C VAL A 176 -12.02 18.04 53.93
N LEU A 177 -12.09 16.86 53.32
CA LEU A 177 -12.30 15.62 54.06
C LEU A 177 -11.01 15.12 54.73
N PRO A 178 -11.08 14.62 55.99
CA PRO A 178 -9.93 13.98 56.61
C PRO A 178 -9.49 12.81 55.73
N ARG A 179 -8.21 12.82 55.33
CA ARG A 179 -7.67 11.78 54.44
C ARG A 179 -7.83 10.43 55.13
N PRO A 180 -8.32 9.39 54.46
CA PRO A 180 -8.45 8.04 55.03
C PRO A 180 -7.08 7.35 55.27
N GLY A 181 -5.98 8.11 55.29
CA GLY A 181 -4.61 7.63 55.22
C GLY A 181 -4.14 6.88 56.46
N ASP A 182 -4.66 7.20 57.64
CA ASP A 182 -4.11 6.64 58.88
C ASP A 182 -4.55 5.19 59.12
N LEU A 183 -5.64 4.76 58.49
CA LEU A 183 -6.21 3.43 58.67
C LEU A 183 -5.81 2.45 57.56
N GLN A 184 -5.10 2.92 56.51
CA GLN A 184 -4.74 2.07 55.38
C GLN A 184 -3.38 1.40 55.61
N GLU A 185 -3.39 0.07 55.71
CA GLU A 185 -2.14 -0.69 55.83
C GLU A 185 -1.19 -0.42 54.65
N PRO A 186 0.11 -0.22 54.91
CA PRO A 186 1.12 -0.11 53.86
C PRO A 186 1.08 -1.33 52.95
N SER A 187 1.14 -1.10 51.63
CA SER A 187 1.00 -2.18 50.64
C SER A 187 2.03 -3.30 50.79
N ALA A 188 3.20 -3.00 51.37
CA ALA A 188 4.25 -3.99 51.64
C ALA A 188 3.79 -5.09 52.61
N PHE A 189 2.98 -4.73 53.62
CA PHE A 189 2.59 -5.66 54.68
C PHE A 189 1.23 -6.34 54.45
N LYS A 190 0.49 -5.94 53.41
CA LYS A 190 -0.81 -6.55 53.06
C LYS A 190 -0.70 -8.05 52.75
N ALA A 191 0.46 -8.50 52.28
CA ALA A 191 0.72 -9.90 51.96
C ALA A 191 1.02 -10.75 53.22
N CYS A 192 1.46 -10.13 54.31
CA CYS A 192 1.77 -10.83 55.55
C CYS A 192 0.46 -11.19 56.28
N LEU A 193 0.17 -12.49 56.40
CA LEU A 193 -1.00 -12.99 57.13
C LEU A 193 -0.66 -13.51 58.52
N THR A 194 0.62 -13.74 58.83
CA THR A 194 1.07 -14.24 60.14
C THR A 194 2.06 -13.26 60.74
N LEU A 195 2.15 -13.25 62.08
CA LEU A 195 3.09 -12.40 62.79
C LEU A 195 4.54 -12.77 62.46
N ASP A 196 4.84 -14.07 62.35
CA ASP A 196 6.17 -14.55 61.97
C ASP A 196 6.60 -14.06 60.57
N ALA A 197 5.68 -14.08 59.59
CA ALA A 197 5.97 -13.55 58.25
C ALA A 197 6.15 -12.03 58.26
N LEU A 198 5.44 -11.31 59.13
CA LEU A 198 5.62 -9.87 59.32
C LEU A 198 7.01 -9.56 59.89
N LEU A 199 7.44 -10.30 60.93
CA LEU A 199 8.75 -10.15 61.56
C LEU A 199 9.89 -10.51 60.60
N GLU A 200 9.76 -11.58 59.83
CA GLU A 200 10.74 -11.97 58.81
C GLU A 200 10.88 -10.88 57.74
N HIS A 201 9.75 -10.32 57.28
CA HIS A 201 9.76 -9.23 56.30
C HIS A 201 10.38 -7.94 56.87
N ALA A 202 10.04 -7.59 58.12
CA ALA A 202 10.63 -6.44 58.81
C ALA A 202 12.15 -6.59 58.99
N ASN A 203 12.61 -7.78 59.41
CA ASN A 203 14.04 -8.09 59.55
C ASN A 203 14.79 -8.04 58.21
N THR A 204 14.18 -8.57 57.15
CA THR A 204 14.76 -8.56 55.79
C THR A 204 14.96 -7.13 55.28
N HIS A 205 14.00 -6.24 55.53
CA HIS A 205 14.06 -4.84 55.11
C HIS A 205 14.67 -3.89 56.14
N LYS A 206 15.09 -4.40 57.31
CA LYS A 206 15.58 -3.61 58.45
C LYS A 206 14.62 -2.50 58.87
N ILE A 207 13.32 -2.79 58.83
CA ILE A 207 12.27 -1.85 59.25
C ILE A 207 12.11 -1.98 60.76
N GLU A 208 12.17 -0.86 61.47
CA GLU A 208 11.89 -0.82 62.90
C GLU A 208 10.41 -1.16 63.15
N LEU A 209 10.16 -2.08 64.09
CA LEU A 209 8.80 -2.54 64.42
C LEU A 209 7.90 -1.42 64.92
N SER A 210 8.47 -0.39 65.55
CA SER A 210 7.79 0.83 65.97
C SER A 210 7.20 1.66 64.81
N THR A 211 7.77 1.50 63.60
CA THR A 211 7.32 2.21 62.40
C THR A 211 6.19 1.47 61.68
N ILE A 212 5.94 0.21 62.05
CA ILE A 212 4.85 -0.59 61.46
C ILE A 212 3.52 -0.11 62.04
N SER A 213 2.51 0.03 61.18
CA SER A 213 1.16 0.40 61.61
C SER A 213 0.63 -0.59 62.65
N GLN A 214 0.09 -0.09 63.77
CA GLN A 214 -0.51 -0.89 64.82
C GLN A 214 -1.60 -1.83 64.27
N ILE A 215 -2.35 -1.37 63.25
CA ILE A 215 -3.42 -2.13 62.61
C ILE A 215 -2.88 -3.41 61.96
N THR A 216 -1.76 -3.31 61.26
CA THR A 216 -1.14 -4.47 60.59
C THR A 216 -0.64 -5.49 61.60
N LEU A 217 -0.03 -5.02 62.70
CA LEU A 217 0.48 -5.87 63.76
C LEU A 217 -0.66 -6.62 64.46
N LEU A 218 -1.73 -5.92 64.81
CA LEU A 218 -2.94 -6.51 65.40
C LEU A 218 -3.63 -7.48 64.44
N ARG A 219 -3.74 -7.14 63.15
CA ARG A 219 -4.31 -8.04 62.14
C ARG A 219 -3.54 -9.35 62.09
N CYS A 220 -2.20 -9.28 61.96
CA CYS A 220 -1.34 -10.46 61.89
C CYS A 220 -1.40 -11.30 63.18
N ALA A 221 -1.52 -10.66 64.35
CA ALA A 221 -1.66 -11.35 65.63
C ALA A 221 -3.01 -12.10 65.72
N ILE A 222 -4.12 -11.48 65.31
CA ILE A 222 -5.45 -12.11 65.31
C ILE A 222 -5.52 -13.28 64.29
N SER A 223 -4.84 -13.16 63.16
CA SER A 223 -4.81 -14.22 62.15
C SER A 223 -3.81 -15.33 62.45
N ASP A 224 -2.92 -15.15 63.42
CA ASP A 224 -1.89 -16.13 63.79
C ASP A 224 -2.54 -17.47 64.20
N PRO A 225 -2.14 -18.60 63.59
CA PRO A 225 -2.70 -19.91 63.92
C PRO A 225 -2.39 -20.37 65.34
N SER A 226 -1.35 -19.83 65.99
CA SER A 226 -0.94 -20.27 67.33
C SER A 226 -1.94 -19.94 68.45
N ILE A 227 -2.78 -18.90 68.28
CA ILE A 227 -3.83 -18.55 69.25
C ILE A 227 -5.13 -19.31 68.96
N LYS A 228 -5.32 -19.82 67.74
CA LYS A 228 -6.57 -20.50 67.35
C LYS A 228 -6.57 -21.95 67.85
N THR A 229 -6.76 -22.14 69.15
CA THR A 229 -7.08 -23.43 69.75
C THR A 229 -8.54 -23.81 69.42
N GLU A 230 -8.66 -24.67 68.41
CA GLU A 230 -9.83 -25.51 68.02
C GLU A 230 -11.18 -24.86 67.69
N SER A 231 -11.42 -23.56 67.96
CA SER A 231 -12.55 -22.76 67.43
C SER A 231 -12.75 -21.43 68.14
N LYS A 232 -12.02 -21.18 69.24
CA LYS A 232 -12.20 -19.99 70.06
C LYS A 232 -11.48 -18.78 69.43
N LYS A 233 -12.19 -17.65 69.38
CA LYS A 233 -11.63 -16.36 68.97
C LYS A 233 -10.67 -15.86 70.07
N PRO A 234 -9.54 -15.22 69.70
CA PRO A 234 -8.52 -14.82 70.66
C PRO A 234 -9.08 -13.81 71.67
N THR A 235 -8.82 -14.08 72.95
CA THR A 235 -9.12 -13.14 74.03
C THR A 235 -8.07 -12.04 74.05
N THR A 236 -8.43 -10.85 74.54
CA THR A 236 -7.49 -9.72 74.72
C THR A 236 -6.17 -10.15 75.37
N THR A 237 -6.25 -10.86 76.50
CA THR A 237 -5.07 -11.28 77.27
C THR A 237 -4.18 -12.25 76.49
N GLU A 238 -4.77 -13.18 75.74
CA GLU A 238 -4.04 -14.13 74.90
C GLU A 238 -3.31 -13.41 73.76
N LEU A 239 -3.93 -12.38 73.18
CA LEU A 239 -3.35 -11.59 72.11
C LEU A 239 -2.12 -10.81 72.58
N PHE A 240 -2.19 -10.11 73.72
CA PHE A 240 -1.04 -9.38 74.25
C PHE A 240 0.06 -10.33 74.74
N HIS A 241 -0.28 -11.46 75.38
CA HIS A 241 0.72 -12.46 75.74
C HIS A 241 1.47 -13.03 74.53
N LEU A 242 0.78 -13.25 73.40
CA LEU A 242 1.44 -13.67 72.17
C LEU A 242 2.39 -12.59 71.67
N LEU A 243 1.95 -11.33 71.65
CA LEU A 243 2.75 -10.21 71.18
C LEU A 243 4.02 -10.04 72.04
N GLU A 244 3.91 -10.09 73.37
CA GLU A 244 5.05 -10.06 74.30
C GLU A 244 6.01 -11.24 74.05
N GLY A 245 5.48 -12.44 73.82
CA GLY A 245 6.30 -13.62 73.56
C GLY A 245 7.09 -13.56 72.26
N LYS A 246 6.54 -12.90 71.23
CA LYS A 246 7.16 -12.77 69.90
C LYS A 246 8.02 -11.50 69.76
N ILE A 247 7.72 -10.47 70.55
CA ILE A 247 8.37 -9.16 70.50
C ILE A 247 8.88 -8.80 71.91
N PRO A 248 10.10 -9.22 72.28
CA PRO A 248 10.58 -9.10 73.67
C PRO A 248 10.67 -7.69 74.22
N TRP A 249 10.82 -6.67 73.35
CA TRP A 249 10.88 -5.27 73.78
C TRP A 249 9.52 -4.71 74.21
N LEU A 250 8.40 -5.38 73.92
CA LEU A 250 7.09 -4.98 74.45
C LEU A 250 7.04 -5.03 75.99
N ALA A 251 7.86 -5.88 76.62
CA ALA A 251 7.98 -5.96 78.09
C ALA A 251 8.79 -4.81 78.70
N SER A 252 9.35 -3.91 77.89
CA SER A 252 10.05 -2.71 78.36
C SER A 252 9.08 -1.56 78.66
N ASP A 253 9.56 -0.52 79.33
CA ASP A 253 8.76 0.67 79.68
C ASP A 253 8.26 1.43 78.43
N GLU A 254 9.05 1.45 77.35
CA GLU A 254 8.61 1.97 76.04
C GLU A 254 7.51 1.09 75.44
N GLY A 255 7.62 -0.23 75.64
CA GLY A 255 6.63 -1.22 75.25
C GLY A 255 5.26 -1.00 75.89
N ALA A 256 5.21 -0.59 77.16
CA ALA A 256 3.95 -0.28 77.85
C ALA A 256 3.18 0.87 77.18
N SER A 257 3.87 1.91 76.71
CA SER A 257 3.24 3.02 75.96
C SER A 257 2.72 2.55 74.60
N PHE A 258 3.44 1.64 73.94
CA PHE A 258 3.03 1.05 72.67
C PHE A 258 1.85 0.09 72.84
N GLU A 259 1.82 -0.68 73.93
CA GLU A 259 0.71 -1.56 74.31
C GLU A 259 -0.58 -0.76 74.52
N GLN A 260 -0.50 0.38 75.22
CA GLN A 260 -1.63 1.28 75.38
C GLN A 260 -2.12 1.81 74.01
N SER A 261 -1.20 2.17 73.10
CA SER A 261 -1.56 2.59 71.75
C SER A 261 -2.18 1.47 70.91
N LEU A 262 -1.73 0.22 71.07
CA LEU A 262 -2.35 -0.96 70.45
C LEU A 262 -3.76 -1.17 70.98
N TRP A 263 -3.94 -1.04 72.30
CA TRP A 263 -5.25 -1.14 72.93
C TRP A 263 -6.22 -0.05 72.46
N ASP A 264 -5.75 1.20 72.38
CA ASP A 264 -6.54 2.32 71.85
C ASP A 264 -6.90 2.09 70.38
N THR A 265 -5.97 1.56 69.57
CA THR A 265 -6.22 1.21 68.17
C THR A 265 -7.25 0.10 68.04
N LEU A 266 -7.13 -0.95 68.85
CA LEU A 266 -8.01 -2.12 68.86
C LEU A 266 -9.44 -1.75 69.32
N SER A 267 -9.58 -0.80 70.24
CA SER A 267 -10.88 -0.33 70.75
C SER A 267 -11.52 0.78 69.91
N THR A 268 -10.72 1.62 69.24
CA THR A 268 -11.21 2.77 68.45
C THR A 268 -11.44 2.42 66.98
N CYS A 269 -10.67 1.49 66.42
CA CYS A 269 -10.71 1.18 64.99
C CYS A 269 -11.86 0.23 64.66
N SER A 270 -12.74 0.64 63.72
CA SER A 270 -13.90 -0.15 63.30
C SER A 270 -13.55 -1.45 62.54
N LEU A 271 -12.27 -1.69 62.24
CA LEU A 271 -11.80 -2.93 61.61
C LEU A 271 -11.74 -4.09 62.61
N PHE A 272 -11.68 -3.79 63.90
CA PHE A 272 -11.66 -4.79 64.97
C PHE A 272 -13.04 -4.83 65.63
N VAL A 273 -13.72 -5.96 65.50
CA VAL A 273 -15.04 -6.16 66.11
C VAL A 273 -14.84 -7.01 67.36
N SER A 274 -15.17 -6.41 68.51
CA SER A 274 -15.30 -7.12 69.78
C SER A 274 -16.63 -7.86 69.78
N GLU A 275 -16.58 -9.19 69.70
CA GLU A 275 -17.74 -10.02 69.96
C GLU A 275 -17.73 -10.41 71.44
N ALA A 276 -18.78 -10.02 72.14
CA ALA A 276 -19.06 -10.61 73.44
C ALA A 276 -19.27 -12.11 73.22
N SER A 277 -18.45 -12.94 73.88
CA SER A 277 -18.56 -14.39 73.79
C SER A 277 -20.02 -14.77 73.99
N PRO A 278 -20.68 -15.41 72.99
CA PRO A 278 -22.08 -15.79 73.12
C PRO A 278 -22.12 -16.71 74.32
N SER A 279 -22.74 -16.22 75.38
CA SER A 279 -22.95 -16.89 76.64
C SER A 279 -23.89 -18.07 76.41
N ASP A 280 -23.37 -19.11 75.78
CA ASP A 280 -24.01 -20.40 75.66
C ASP A 280 -23.68 -21.17 76.94
N SER A 281 -24.60 -21.05 77.87
CA SER A 281 -25.08 -22.19 78.64
C SER A 281 -24.16 -22.74 79.75
N VAL A 282 -24.27 -22.09 80.92
CA VAL A 282 -24.42 -22.69 82.26
C VAL A 282 -23.45 -23.83 82.64
N LEU A 283 -22.27 -23.53 83.21
CA LEU A 283 -21.62 -24.25 84.35
C LEU A 283 -20.10 -24.06 84.50
N SER A 284 -19.41 -23.30 83.66
CA SER A 284 -17.95 -23.11 83.80
C SER A 284 -17.60 -21.90 84.68
N THR A 285 -17.19 -22.15 85.91
CA THR A 285 -16.82 -21.17 86.96
C THR A 285 -15.41 -20.57 86.79
N ASP A 286 -14.89 -20.48 85.56
CA ASP A 286 -13.53 -19.94 85.32
C ASP A 286 -13.59 -18.46 84.89
N SER A 287 -12.97 -17.62 85.71
CA SER A 287 -13.30 -16.19 85.89
C SER A 287 -12.59 -15.21 84.94
N HIS A 288 -12.28 -15.60 83.70
CA HIS A 288 -11.56 -14.72 82.76
C HIS A 288 -12.14 -14.73 81.33
N ALA A 289 -13.46 -14.63 81.18
CA ALA A 289 -14.10 -14.44 79.88
C ALA A 289 -13.99 -12.97 79.43
N GLY A 290 -12.84 -12.58 78.89
CA GLY A 290 -12.64 -11.28 78.25
C GLY A 290 -13.32 -11.19 76.87
N PRO A 291 -13.41 -9.98 76.28
CA PRO A 291 -13.92 -9.80 74.93
C PRO A 291 -13.03 -10.53 73.90
N CYS A 292 -13.69 -11.21 72.96
CA CYS A 292 -13.05 -11.88 71.84
C CYS A 292 -12.96 -10.94 70.64
N TRP A 293 -11.81 -10.89 69.99
CA TRP A 293 -11.58 -9.96 68.88
C TRP A 293 -11.55 -10.65 67.53
N THR A 294 -12.14 -9.99 66.55
CA THR A 294 -12.08 -10.42 65.14
C THR A 294 -11.69 -9.26 64.25
N TYR A 295 -10.83 -9.54 63.28
CA TYR A 295 -10.51 -8.59 62.23
C TYR A 295 -11.52 -8.74 61.09
N GLN A 296 -12.31 -7.69 60.85
CA GLN A 296 -13.21 -7.61 59.72
C GLN A 296 -12.56 -6.74 58.64
N PRO A 297 -12.12 -7.31 57.50
CA PRO A 297 -11.55 -6.52 56.43
C PRO A 297 -12.58 -5.49 55.94
N PRO A 298 -12.15 -4.26 55.58
CA PRO A 298 -13.06 -3.26 55.07
C PRO A 298 -13.81 -3.83 53.86
N ALA A 299 -15.15 -3.80 53.91
CA ALA A 299 -15.96 -4.26 52.80
C ALA A 299 -15.53 -3.49 51.53
N ALA A 300 -15.32 -4.21 50.42
CA ALA A 300 -14.98 -3.57 49.16
C ALA A 300 -16.05 -2.50 48.87
N PRO A 301 -15.67 -1.23 48.62
CA PRO A 301 -16.64 -0.18 48.41
C PRO A 301 -17.53 -0.57 47.24
N ALA A 302 -18.85 -0.44 47.42
CA ALA A 302 -19.78 -0.72 46.35
C ALA A 302 -19.43 0.18 45.14
N PRO A 303 -19.42 -0.37 43.92
CA PRO A 303 -19.13 0.41 42.72
C PRO A 303 -20.02 1.65 42.67
N THR A 304 -19.40 2.81 42.49
CA THR A 304 -20.14 4.07 42.39
C THR A 304 -21.04 4.05 41.16
N ALA A 305 -22.16 4.80 41.18
CA ALA A 305 -23.06 4.92 40.02
C ALA A 305 -22.30 5.35 38.75
N LEU A 306 -21.24 6.15 38.91
CA LEU A 306 -20.35 6.55 37.84
C LEU A 306 -19.56 5.35 37.28
N ALA A 307 -18.94 4.52 38.13
CA ALA A 307 -18.24 3.32 37.68
C ALA A 307 -19.18 2.36 36.91
N HIS A 308 -20.43 2.25 37.34
CA HIS A 308 -21.47 1.53 36.59
C HIS A 308 -21.77 2.17 35.23
N SER A 309 -21.91 3.50 35.17
CA SER A 309 -22.15 4.20 33.90
C SER A 309 -20.97 4.06 32.93
N LEU A 310 -19.72 4.10 33.42
CA LEU A 310 -18.53 3.93 32.61
C LEU A 310 -18.34 2.50 32.14
N SER A 311 -18.60 1.51 33.00
CA SER A 311 -18.57 0.10 32.60
C SER A 311 -19.68 -0.19 31.58
N ALA A 312 -20.89 0.31 31.78
CA ALA A 312 -21.98 0.21 30.80
C ALA A 312 -21.64 0.91 29.48
N LEU A 313 -21.06 2.12 29.52
CA LEU A 313 -20.58 2.82 28.33
C LEU A 313 -19.51 2.00 27.62
N SER A 314 -18.52 1.49 28.35
CA SER A 314 -17.45 0.65 27.81
C SER A 314 -17.97 -0.63 27.16
N ALA A 315 -19.05 -1.22 27.71
CA ALA A 315 -19.70 -2.38 27.16
C ALA A 315 -20.57 -2.05 25.93
N SER A 316 -21.15 -0.85 25.88
CA SER A 316 -21.94 -0.37 24.75
C SER A 316 -21.11 0.03 23.54
N ILE A 317 -19.83 0.38 23.75
CA ILE A 317 -18.90 0.65 22.65
C ILE A 317 -18.75 -0.66 21.87
N PRO A 318 -19.11 -0.69 20.57
CA PRO A 318 -18.96 -1.87 19.76
C PRO A 318 -17.50 -2.31 19.80
N LYS A 319 -17.23 -3.43 20.47
CA LYS A 319 -15.91 -4.04 20.42
C LYS A 319 -15.63 -4.33 18.94
N PRO A 320 -14.41 -4.05 18.44
CA PRO A 320 -14.05 -4.37 17.08
C PRO A 320 -14.36 -5.84 16.88
N HIS A 321 -15.40 -6.11 16.11
CA HIS A 321 -15.85 -7.47 15.90
C HIS A 321 -14.71 -8.14 15.12
N PRO A 322 -14.26 -9.34 15.54
CA PRO A 322 -13.35 -10.10 14.71
C PRO A 322 -14.01 -10.20 13.32
N GLU A 323 -13.24 -9.75 12.34
CA GLU A 323 -13.66 -9.23 11.06
C GLU A 323 -14.86 -9.96 10.46
N LYS A 324 -16.05 -9.37 10.57
CA LYS A 324 -17.10 -9.65 9.58
C LYS A 324 -16.63 -8.99 8.30
N HIS A 325 -15.80 -9.70 7.54
CA HIS A 325 -15.36 -9.28 6.22
C HIS A 325 -16.60 -8.91 5.43
N SER A 326 -16.79 -7.61 5.18
CA SER A 326 -17.84 -7.23 4.25
C SER A 326 -17.46 -7.89 2.91
N PRO A 327 -18.41 -8.43 2.14
CA PRO A 327 -18.09 -9.04 0.84
C PRO A 327 -17.36 -8.08 -0.10
N PHE A 328 -17.44 -6.77 0.16
CA PHE A 328 -16.75 -5.72 -0.57
C PHE A 328 -15.39 -5.34 0.02
N GLN A 329 -14.99 -5.87 1.18
CA GLN A 329 -13.71 -5.54 1.80
C GLN A 329 -12.54 -6.10 0.99
N HIS A 330 -12.68 -7.32 0.46
CA HIS A 330 -11.70 -7.86 -0.49
C HIS A 330 -11.63 -7.04 -1.77
N ALA A 331 -12.76 -6.52 -2.25
CA ALA A 331 -12.79 -5.64 -3.43
C ALA A 331 -12.15 -4.28 -3.15
N LEU A 332 -12.41 -3.68 -1.99
CA LEU A 332 -11.78 -2.42 -1.59
C LEU A 332 -10.29 -2.60 -1.31
N GLN A 333 -9.90 -3.72 -0.70
CA GLN A 333 -8.51 -4.08 -0.47
C GLN A 333 -7.79 -4.31 -1.80
N SER A 334 -8.37 -5.09 -2.72
CA SER A 334 -7.78 -5.32 -4.05
C SER A 334 -7.71 -4.04 -4.87
N MET A 335 -8.71 -3.15 -4.78
CA MET A 335 -8.65 -1.82 -5.40
C MET A 335 -7.57 -0.94 -4.77
N SER A 336 -7.38 -1.01 -3.45
CA SER A 336 -6.32 -0.29 -2.74
C SER A 336 -4.94 -0.82 -3.16
N ASP A 337 -4.76 -2.14 -3.21
CA ASP A 337 -3.53 -2.80 -3.63
C ASP A 337 -3.22 -2.51 -5.11
N PHE A 338 -4.24 -2.52 -5.96
CA PHE A 338 -4.13 -2.15 -7.38
C PHE A 338 -3.78 -0.67 -7.56
N THR A 339 -4.39 0.23 -6.78
CA THR A 339 -4.05 1.65 -6.79
C THR A 339 -2.62 1.87 -6.29
N GLY A 340 -2.21 1.13 -5.25
CA GLY A 340 -0.83 1.10 -4.76
C GLY A 340 0.14 0.64 -5.85
N TYR A 341 -0.22 -0.43 -6.58
CA TYR A 341 0.56 -0.93 -7.71
C TYR A 341 0.69 0.12 -8.84
N ILE A 342 -0.43 0.70 -9.31
CA ILE A 342 -0.40 1.75 -10.34
C ILE A 342 0.45 2.93 -9.88
N SER A 343 0.28 3.39 -8.65
CA SER A 343 1.06 4.51 -8.12
C SER A 343 2.55 4.17 -8.09
N SER A 344 2.93 2.95 -7.70
CA SER A 344 4.33 2.52 -7.71
C SER A 344 4.94 2.49 -9.11
N GLN A 345 4.16 2.10 -10.12
CA GLN A 345 4.60 2.09 -11.52
C GLN A 345 4.67 3.49 -12.13
N MET A 346 3.76 4.40 -11.76
CA MET A 346 3.75 5.79 -12.24
C MET A 346 4.97 6.60 -11.77
N TYR A 347 5.50 6.30 -10.58
CA TYR A 347 6.69 6.97 -10.05
C TYR A 347 8.02 6.22 -10.29
N ALA A 348 7.96 4.96 -10.76
CA ALA A 348 9.16 4.19 -11.13
C ALA A 348 10.01 4.80 -12.28
N PRO A 349 9.45 5.39 -13.36
CA PRO A 349 10.25 5.86 -14.49
C PRO A 349 11.03 7.16 -14.25
N TYR A 350 10.84 7.83 -13.11
CA TYR A 350 11.58 9.06 -12.76
C TYR A 350 12.84 8.81 -11.93
N LEU A 351 13.15 7.55 -11.61
CA LEU A 351 14.49 7.21 -11.14
C LEU A 351 15.42 7.22 -12.36
N PRO A 352 16.52 7.99 -12.34
CA PRO A 352 17.41 8.12 -13.49
C PRO A 352 17.87 6.74 -13.93
N VAL A 353 17.59 6.44 -15.19
CA VAL A 353 18.07 5.27 -15.93
C VAL A 353 19.59 5.43 -16.12
N GLY A 354 20.34 5.34 -15.03
CA GLY A 354 21.77 5.04 -15.06
C GLY A 354 21.90 3.52 -15.06
N ASN A 355 22.51 2.97 -16.11
CA ASN A 355 22.85 1.56 -16.28
C ASN A 355 21.72 0.59 -16.70
N ARG A 356 21.23 0.73 -17.94
CA ARG A 356 20.66 -0.40 -18.70
C ARG A 356 21.38 -0.61 -20.03
N PHE A 357 22.63 -1.08 -19.94
CA PHE A 357 23.24 -2.02 -20.87
C PHE A 357 24.11 -2.95 -20.03
N GLY A 358 23.46 -3.93 -19.40
CA GLY A 358 24.12 -4.87 -18.51
C GLY A 358 23.12 -5.88 -18.03
N THR A 359 23.25 -7.10 -18.56
CA THR A 359 22.65 -8.35 -18.09
C THR A 359 22.85 -8.50 -16.58
N GLY A 360 21.91 -8.01 -15.79
CA GLY A 360 21.81 -8.26 -14.36
C GLY A 360 20.83 -9.40 -14.08
N PRO A 361 21.10 -10.25 -13.08
CA PRO A 361 20.29 -11.43 -12.79
C PRO A 361 18.88 -11.01 -12.36
N THR A 362 17.89 -11.77 -12.82
CA THR A 362 16.50 -11.71 -12.35
C THR A 362 16.49 -11.97 -10.83
N LEU A 363 16.46 -10.91 -10.04
CA LEU A 363 16.30 -11.01 -8.59
C LEU A 363 14.89 -11.57 -8.31
N ASN A 364 14.87 -12.53 -7.39
CA ASN A 364 13.72 -13.35 -7.04
C ASN A 364 12.60 -12.47 -6.45
N THR A 365 11.34 -12.76 -6.76
CA THR A 365 10.17 -11.98 -6.29
C THR A 365 10.12 -11.79 -4.78
N ALA A 366 10.64 -12.77 -4.02
CA ALA A 366 10.78 -12.69 -2.56
C ALA A 366 11.69 -11.55 -2.10
N GLU A 367 12.71 -11.19 -2.87
CA GLU A 367 13.67 -10.14 -2.48
C GLU A 367 13.11 -8.73 -2.73
N GLU A 368 12.24 -8.59 -3.74
CA GLU A 368 11.46 -7.36 -3.93
C GLU A 368 10.41 -7.17 -2.83
N GLU A 369 9.82 -8.26 -2.33
CA GLU A 369 8.89 -8.25 -1.21
C GLU A 369 9.58 -7.81 0.10
N VAL A 370 10.77 -8.36 0.37
CA VAL A 370 11.62 -7.96 1.52
C VAL A 370 12.04 -6.49 1.42
N ARG A 371 12.41 -5.99 0.24
CA ARG A 371 12.74 -4.56 0.07
C ARG A 371 11.52 -3.66 0.28
N LYS A 372 10.33 -4.12 -0.08
CA LYS A 372 9.07 -3.40 0.13
C LYS A 372 8.72 -3.35 1.61
N GLU A 373 8.88 -4.45 2.34
CA GLU A 373 8.71 -4.50 3.80
C GLU A 373 9.73 -3.61 4.53
N ILE A 374 11.01 -3.67 4.17
CA ILE A 374 12.05 -2.83 4.77
C ILE A 374 11.73 -1.33 4.55
N ARG A 375 11.20 -0.96 3.38
CA ARG A 375 10.81 0.43 3.11
C ARG A 375 9.55 0.85 3.89
N ALA A 376 8.58 -0.05 4.05
CA ALA A 376 7.40 0.19 4.88
C ALA A 376 7.75 0.32 6.38
N LEU A 377 8.62 -0.56 6.88
CA LEU A 377 9.14 -0.50 8.26
C LEU A 377 9.93 0.79 8.49
N LYS A 378 10.78 1.21 7.55
CA LYS A 378 11.53 2.46 7.67
C LYS A 378 10.60 3.68 7.67
N GLY A 379 9.54 3.67 6.87
CA GLY A 379 8.50 4.72 6.87
C GLY A 379 7.71 4.78 8.17
N LEU A 380 7.45 3.62 8.80
CA LEU A 380 6.74 3.53 10.07
C LEU A 380 7.61 3.99 11.26
N VAL A 381 8.91 3.67 11.23
CA VAL A 381 9.88 4.07 12.28
C VAL A 381 10.20 5.56 12.21
N LEU A 382 10.15 6.20 11.04
CA LEU A 382 10.37 7.64 10.87
C LEU A 382 9.12 8.50 11.18
N ASN A 383 7.95 7.90 11.34
CA ASN A 383 6.69 8.60 11.66
C ASN A 383 6.27 8.43 13.13
N ARG A 384 7.06 7.73 13.93
CA ARG A 384 7.06 7.82 15.41
C ARG A 384 8.16 8.77 15.83
#